data_AF-A0A7S0V758-F1
#
_entry.id   AF-A0A7S0V758-F1
#
_cell.length_a   1.000
_cell.length_b   1.000
_cell.length_c   1.000
_cell.angle_alpha   90.00
_cell.angle_beta   90.00
_cell.angle_gamma   90.00
#
_symmetry.space_group_name_H-M   'P 1'
#
loop_
_entity.id
_entity.type
_entity.pdbx_description
1 polymer ?
#
loop_
_entity_poly.entity_id
_entity_poly.type
_entity_poly.pdbx_seq_one_letter_code
_entity_poly.pdbx_strand_id
1 'polypeptide(L)'
;EKGGEGGEGEEGEKEVQMERVKQLAAFQKLALLHTFRFPNVQRISYSTCSIHREENEDVVAAVLPIARENGFELKDPFPQWKRTKFLDPKPFEGAEKLVRTDEEKDATDGFFVALFVKAKGERADGEEKTREEEQGDEQRGEQGRERGPQDGSQDLGVEQEELGKKKETEKEGRGKIEAVTTTASKRKTK
;
A
#
# COMPACT_ATOMS: atom_id res chain seq x y z
N GLU A 1 -28.23 43.21 -3.23
CA GLU A 1 -28.93 42.31 -2.28
C GLU A 1 -29.87 41.45 -3.12
N LYS A 2 -29.89 40.12 -3.18
CA LYS A 2 -29.29 38.94 -2.53
C LYS A 2 -28.92 37.99 -3.69
N GLY A 3 -27.93 37.10 -3.64
CA GLY A 3 -27.53 36.19 -2.56
C GLY A 3 -27.56 34.79 -3.20
N GLY A 4 -26.39 34.19 -3.40
CA GLY A 4 -26.22 32.96 -4.17
C GLY A 4 -26.64 31.70 -3.41
N GLU A 5 -27.31 30.81 -4.11
CA GLU A 5 -27.54 29.41 -3.73
C GLU A 5 -26.83 28.56 -4.80
N GLY A 6 -25.74 27.88 -4.42
CA GLY A 6 -24.97 27.04 -5.33
C GLY A 6 -23.90 26.16 -4.67
N GLY A 7 -23.96 25.94 -3.35
CA GLY A 7 -22.91 25.25 -2.59
C GLY A 7 -23.14 23.77 -2.28
N GLU A 8 -24.39 23.30 -2.27
CA GLU A 8 -24.72 21.98 -1.68
C GLU A 8 -24.36 20.78 -2.59
N GLY A 9 -24.27 20.98 -3.91
CA GLY A 9 -23.91 19.91 -4.85
C GLY A 9 -22.42 19.59 -4.90
N GLU A 10 -21.55 20.60 -4.86
CA GLU A 10 -20.10 20.41 -4.98
C GLU A 10 -19.45 19.83 -3.71
N GLU A 11 -20.01 20.12 -2.53
CA GLU A 11 -19.49 19.58 -1.27
C GLU A 11 -19.74 18.07 -1.16
N GLY A 12 -20.95 17.61 -1.51
CA GLY A 12 -21.28 16.19 -1.51
C GLY A 12 -20.43 15.36 -2.48
N GLU A 13 -20.13 15.89 -3.66
CA GLU A 13 -19.27 15.22 -4.63
C GLU A 13 -17.82 15.08 -4.13
N LYS A 14 -17.27 16.13 -3.50
CA LYS A 14 -15.94 16.09 -2.90
C LYS A 14 -15.86 15.08 -1.76
N GLU A 15 -16.89 14.97 -0.93
CA GLU A 15 -16.95 13.97 0.15
C GLU A 15 -16.93 12.54 -0.39
N VAL A 16 -17.73 12.25 -1.43
CA VAL A 16 -17.75 10.94 -2.08
C VAL A 16 -16.39 10.60 -2.70
N GLN A 17 -15.73 11.58 -3.34
CA GLN A 17 -14.39 11.40 -3.89
C GLN A 17 -13.36 11.11 -2.79
N MET A 18 -13.37 11.87 -1.70
CA MET A 18 -12.47 11.65 -0.56
C MET A 18 -12.68 10.28 0.07
N GLU A 19 -13.93 9.82 0.17
CA GLU A 19 -14.24 8.48 0.69
C GLU A 19 -13.69 7.37 -0.21
N ARG A 20 -13.86 7.51 -1.53
CA ARG A 20 -13.26 6.59 -2.51
C ARG A 20 -11.74 6.54 -2.38
N VAL A 21 -11.08 7.70 -2.26
CA VAL A 21 -9.62 7.80 -2.08
C VAL A 21 -9.18 7.07 -0.81
N LYS A 22 -9.88 7.24 0.31
CA LYS A 22 -9.57 6.56 1.58
C LYS A 22 -9.70 5.04 1.48
N GLN A 23 -10.78 4.56 0.86
CA GLN A 23 -11.01 3.12 0.67
C GLN A 23 -9.94 2.50 -0.21
N LEU A 24 -9.56 3.18 -1.30
CA LEU A 24 -8.52 2.73 -2.19
C LEU A 24 -7.15 2.72 -1.49
N ALA A 25 -6.81 3.78 -0.75
CA ALA A 25 -5.60 3.84 0.07
C ALA A 25 -5.54 2.72 1.13
N ALA A 26 -6.67 2.35 1.72
CA ALA A 26 -6.74 1.22 2.64
C ALA A 26 -6.38 -0.10 1.95
N PHE A 27 -6.92 -0.35 0.75
CA PHE A 27 -6.59 -1.52 -0.05
C PHE A 27 -5.10 -1.53 -0.47
N GLN A 28 -4.59 -0.39 -0.96
CA GLN A 28 -3.18 -0.23 -1.34
C GLN A 28 -2.23 -0.57 -0.19
N LYS A 29 -2.54 -0.10 1.04
CA LYS A 29 -1.79 -0.47 2.25
C LYS A 29 -1.78 -1.97 2.49
N LEU A 30 -2.95 -2.62 2.44
CA LEU A 30 -3.04 -4.07 2.68
C LEU A 30 -2.25 -4.88 1.63
N ALA A 31 -2.36 -4.51 0.37
CA ALA A 31 -1.61 -5.13 -0.71
C ALA A 31 -0.09 -4.97 -0.49
N LEU A 32 0.38 -3.76 -0.18
CA LEU A 32 1.80 -3.50 0.04
C LEU A 32 2.34 -4.25 1.27
N LEU A 33 1.57 -4.29 2.37
CA LEU A 33 1.93 -5.09 3.55
C LEU A 33 2.05 -6.58 3.25
N HIS A 34 1.17 -7.11 2.38
CA HIS A 34 1.26 -8.50 1.94
C HIS A 34 2.56 -8.79 1.19
N THR A 35 3.01 -7.86 0.34
CA THR A 35 4.24 -8.05 -0.45
C THR A 35 5.51 -8.20 0.40
N PHE A 36 5.59 -7.56 1.58
CA PHE A 36 6.76 -7.68 2.46
C PHE A 36 6.94 -9.08 3.06
N ARG A 37 5.89 -9.90 3.04
CA ARG A 37 5.91 -11.27 3.58
C ARG A 37 6.51 -12.29 2.61
N PHE A 38 6.72 -11.91 1.34
CA PHE A 38 7.28 -12.82 0.35
C PHE A 38 8.76 -13.08 0.63
N PRO A 39 9.18 -14.35 0.86
CA PRO A 39 10.51 -14.66 1.37
C PRO A 39 11.63 -14.24 0.42
N ASN A 40 11.39 -14.43 -0.88
CA ASN A 40 12.38 -14.22 -1.94
C ASN A 40 12.35 -12.83 -2.56
N VAL A 41 11.38 -11.97 -2.20
CA VAL A 41 11.30 -10.61 -2.75
C VAL A 41 12.44 -9.76 -2.22
N GLN A 42 13.18 -9.13 -3.13
CA GLN A 42 14.32 -8.28 -2.81
C GLN A 42 14.03 -6.79 -3.03
N ARG A 43 13.08 -6.46 -3.91
CA ARG A 43 12.71 -5.09 -4.24
C ARG A 43 11.22 -5.01 -4.51
N ILE A 44 10.59 -3.95 -4.02
CA ILE A 44 9.17 -3.66 -4.24
C ILE A 44 9.08 -2.22 -4.73
N SER A 45 8.49 -2.02 -5.90
CA SER A 45 8.13 -0.70 -6.40
C SER A 45 6.65 -0.49 -6.17
N TYR A 46 6.31 0.51 -5.38
CA TYR A 46 4.95 0.99 -5.21
C TYR A 46 4.77 2.25 -6.06
N SER A 47 3.74 2.28 -6.91
CA SER A 47 3.47 3.42 -7.77
C SER A 47 1.98 3.64 -8.00
N THR A 48 1.60 4.90 -8.20
CA THR A 48 0.22 5.30 -8.51
C THR A 48 0.25 6.41 -9.56
N CYS A 49 -0.82 6.53 -10.34
CA CYS A 49 -1.10 7.72 -11.17
C CYS A 49 -2.07 8.64 -10.42
N SER A 50 -1.72 8.99 -9.18
CA SER A 50 -2.54 9.82 -8.29
C SER A 50 -1.73 10.99 -7.76
N ILE A 51 -2.39 12.14 -7.64
CA ILE A 51 -1.85 13.32 -6.96
C ILE A 51 -2.14 13.30 -5.45
N HIS A 52 -3.07 12.45 -5.00
CA HIS A 52 -3.57 12.43 -3.63
C HIS A 52 -2.51 11.91 -2.66
N ARG A 53 -2.29 12.66 -1.57
CA ARG A 53 -1.30 12.31 -0.54
C ARG A 53 -1.68 11.02 0.20
N GLU A 54 -2.97 10.79 0.34
CA GLU A 54 -3.61 9.67 1.02
C GLU A 54 -3.27 8.33 0.36
N GLU A 55 -3.15 8.29 -0.96
CA GLU A 55 -2.76 7.12 -1.75
C GLU A 55 -1.24 6.97 -1.87
N ASN A 56 -0.49 8.02 -1.53
CA ASN A 56 0.93 8.11 -1.82
C ASN A 56 1.74 8.07 -0.52
N GLU A 57 2.08 9.24 0.02
CA GLU A 57 2.93 9.36 1.20
C GLU A 57 2.32 8.74 2.45
N ASP A 58 1.00 8.80 2.61
CA ASP A 58 0.34 8.19 3.76
C ASP A 58 0.36 6.67 3.71
N VAL A 59 0.20 6.07 2.53
CA VAL A 59 0.38 4.63 2.34
C VAL A 59 1.80 4.23 2.71
N VAL A 60 2.80 4.93 2.15
CA VAL A 60 4.21 4.62 2.40
C VAL A 60 4.57 4.81 3.88
N ALA A 61 4.17 5.91 4.50
CA ALA A 61 4.43 6.20 5.90
C ALA A 61 3.81 5.13 6.82
N ALA A 62 2.59 4.70 6.52
CA ALA A 62 1.88 3.70 7.32
C ALA A 62 2.55 2.33 7.29
N VAL A 63 3.10 1.91 6.13
CA VAL A 63 3.69 0.58 5.99
C VAL A 63 5.19 0.53 6.32
N LEU A 64 5.87 1.67 6.36
CA LEU A 64 7.32 1.76 6.53
C LEU A 64 7.85 1.07 7.80
N PRO A 65 7.19 1.14 8.98
CA PRO A 65 7.63 0.40 10.17
C PRO A 65 7.64 -1.11 9.93
N ILE A 66 6.57 -1.66 9.35
CA ILE A 66 6.44 -3.09 9.06
C ILE A 66 7.42 -3.51 7.96
N ALA A 67 7.64 -2.65 6.96
CA ALA A 67 8.65 -2.88 5.93
C ALA A 67 10.04 -3.07 6.56
N ARG A 68 10.42 -2.20 7.53
CA ARG A 68 11.69 -2.29 8.25
C ARG A 68 11.82 -3.56 9.09
N GLU A 69 10.74 -3.97 9.75
CA GLU A 69 10.70 -5.25 10.49
C GLU A 69 10.93 -6.45 9.57
N ASN A 70 10.51 -6.36 8.30
CA ASN A 70 10.75 -7.39 7.27
C ASN A 70 12.07 -7.19 6.50
N GLY A 71 12.96 -6.31 6.99
CA GLY A 71 14.27 -6.07 6.42
C GLY A 71 14.27 -5.17 5.17
N PHE A 72 13.18 -4.46 4.87
CA PHE A 72 13.11 -3.52 3.76
C PHE A 72 13.39 -2.08 4.19
N GLU A 73 14.08 -1.34 3.33
CA GLU A 73 14.33 0.09 3.47
C GLU A 73 13.90 0.86 2.22
N LEU A 74 13.49 2.12 2.39
CA LEU A 74 13.29 3.02 1.26
C LEU A 74 14.64 3.39 0.63
N LYS A 75 14.70 3.32 -0.69
CA LYS A 75 15.81 3.78 -1.54
C LYS A 75 15.31 4.81 -2.54
N ASP A 76 16.21 5.71 -2.91
CA ASP A 76 15.95 6.67 -3.98
C ASP A 76 16.10 5.97 -5.35
N PRO A 77 15.01 5.79 -6.12
CA PRO A 77 15.08 5.16 -7.44
C PRO A 77 15.70 6.07 -8.51
N PHE A 78 15.75 7.40 -8.28
CA PHE A 78 16.29 8.37 -9.24
C PHE A 78 17.18 9.42 -8.55
N PRO A 79 18.43 9.07 -8.16
CA PRO A 79 19.35 9.99 -7.50
C PRO A 79 19.76 11.21 -8.33
N GLN A 80 19.77 11.08 -9.66
CA GLN A 80 20.06 12.18 -10.59
C GLN A 80 18.92 13.21 -10.70
N TRP A 81 17.74 12.92 -10.14
CA TRP A 81 16.59 13.81 -10.17
C TRP A 81 16.78 14.97 -9.20
N LYS A 82 17.06 16.17 -9.73
CA LYS A 82 17.58 17.30 -8.95
C LYS A 82 16.54 18.13 -8.20
N ARG A 83 15.27 18.13 -8.65
CA ARG A 83 14.20 18.89 -7.98
C ARG A 83 13.66 18.12 -6.77
N THR A 84 13.03 18.83 -5.84
CA THR A 84 12.30 18.20 -4.73
C THR A 84 11.27 17.22 -5.27
N LYS A 85 11.27 16.00 -4.69
CA LYS A 85 10.48 14.86 -5.15
C LYS A 85 9.33 14.48 -4.21
N PHE A 86 9.13 15.25 -3.15
CA PHE A 86 8.15 15.02 -2.10
C PHE A 86 7.42 16.32 -1.79
N LEU A 87 6.27 16.23 -1.10
CA LEU A 87 5.49 17.39 -0.69
C LEU A 87 6.24 18.24 0.36
N ASP A 88 6.08 19.56 0.28
CA ASP A 88 6.50 20.51 1.32
C ASP A 88 5.26 21.00 2.07
N PRO A 89 5.17 20.87 3.41
CA PRO A 89 6.18 20.36 4.34
C PRO A 89 6.46 18.86 4.22
N LYS A 90 7.70 18.46 4.58
CA LYS A 90 8.15 17.06 4.56
C LYS A 90 7.18 16.16 5.35
N PRO A 91 6.59 15.12 4.72
CA PRO A 91 5.53 14.33 5.34
C PRO A 91 6.03 13.36 6.41
N PHE A 92 7.23 12.80 6.23
CA PHE A 92 7.89 11.91 7.21
C PHE A 92 9.39 11.80 6.92
N GLU A 93 10.17 11.28 7.88
CA GLU A 93 11.61 11.10 7.72
C GLU A 93 11.96 10.00 6.71
N GLY A 94 12.73 10.33 5.67
CA GLY A 94 12.99 9.45 4.52
C GLY A 94 12.17 9.77 3.26
N ALA A 95 11.23 10.72 3.33
CA ALA A 95 10.39 11.11 2.19
C ALA A 95 11.19 11.66 1.00
N GLU A 96 12.43 12.11 1.20
CA GLU A 96 13.33 12.55 0.12
C GLU A 96 13.67 11.44 -0.90
N LYS A 97 13.43 10.18 -0.54
CA LYS A 97 13.64 9.00 -1.39
C LYS A 97 12.43 8.64 -2.25
N LEU A 98 11.31 9.34 -2.06
CA LEU A 98 10.12 9.18 -2.90
C LEU A 98 10.29 9.94 -4.21
N VAL A 99 9.37 9.71 -5.14
CA VAL A 99 9.29 10.42 -6.42
C VAL A 99 7.87 10.86 -6.64
N ARG A 100 7.66 12.16 -6.85
CA ARG A 100 6.42 12.74 -7.37
C ARG A 100 6.69 13.48 -8.67
N THR A 101 5.81 13.30 -9.64
CA THR A 101 5.66 14.22 -10.76
C THR A 101 4.55 15.22 -10.48
N ASP A 102 4.72 16.40 -11.02
CA ASP A 102 3.86 17.56 -10.94
C ASP A 102 3.43 17.87 -12.37
N GLU A 103 2.12 17.99 -12.58
CA GLU A 103 1.55 18.14 -13.92
C GLU A 103 2.07 19.38 -14.64
N GLU A 104 2.19 20.50 -13.92
CA GLU A 104 2.65 21.77 -14.48
C GLU A 104 4.14 21.73 -14.84
N LYS A 105 4.96 21.03 -14.05
CA LYS A 105 6.42 21.02 -14.21
C LYS A 105 6.94 19.90 -15.09
N ASP A 106 6.26 18.76 -15.11
CA ASP A 106 6.73 17.56 -15.80
C ASP A 106 5.89 17.23 -17.05
N ALA A 107 4.80 17.95 -17.29
CA ALA A 107 3.85 17.70 -18.39
C ALA A 107 3.35 16.24 -18.38
N THR A 108 3.01 15.73 -17.19
CA THR A 108 2.48 14.38 -16.96
C THR A 108 1.23 14.41 -16.10
N ASP A 109 0.28 13.52 -16.35
CA ASP A 109 -0.82 13.25 -15.42
C ASP A 109 -0.19 12.65 -14.13
N GLY A 110 -0.19 13.42 -13.03
CA GLY A 110 0.66 13.21 -11.84
C GLY A 110 0.91 11.74 -11.43
N PHE A 111 2.18 11.43 -11.14
CA PHE A 111 2.67 10.07 -10.88
C PHE A 111 3.50 10.02 -9.59
N PHE A 112 3.42 8.90 -8.88
CA PHE A 112 4.15 8.67 -7.63
C PHE A 112 4.91 7.34 -7.66
N VAL A 113 6.12 7.32 -7.08
CA VAL A 113 6.92 6.09 -6.91
C VAL A 113 7.62 6.05 -5.55
N ALA A 114 7.57 4.88 -4.91
CA ALA A 114 8.38 4.52 -3.76
C ALA A 114 9.07 3.17 -4.00
N LEU A 115 10.39 3.11 -3.74
CA LEU A 115 11.18 1.89 -3.89
C LEU A 115 11.61 1.37 -2.53
N PHE A 116 11.15 0.16 -2.20
CA PHE A 116 11.62 -0.61 -1.05
C PHE A 116 12.65 -1.65 -1.50
N VAL A 117 13.76 -1.76 -0.79
CA VAL A 117 14.83 -2.72 -1.07
C VAL A 117 15.15 -3.48 0.20
N LYS A 118 15.24 -4.81 0.10
CA LYS A 118 15.64 -5.68 1.21
C LYS A 118 17.12 -5.46 1.49
N ALA A 119 17.47 -5.20 2.76
CA ALA A 119 18.84 -5.10 3.19
C ALA A 119 19.56 -6.41 2.88
N LYS A 120 20.69 -6.33 2.19
CA LYS A 120 21.45 -7.50 1.75
C LYS A 120 22.10 -8.14 2.98
N GLY A 121 21.43 -9.12 3.61
CA GLY A 121 21.89 -9.62 4.91
C GLY A 121 21.32 -10.94 5.41
N GLU A 122 20.12 -11.38 5.01
CA GLU A 122 19.56 -12.65 5.51
C GLU A 122 18.86 -13.38 4.37
N ARG A 123 19.62 -14.25 3.69
CA ARG A 123 19.01 -15.36 2.95
C ARG A 123 18.36 -16.22 4.03
N ALA A 124 17.04 -16.31 4.03
CA ALA A 124 16.41 -17.50 4.55
C ALA A 124 16.86 -18.61 3.59
N ASP A 125 17.86 -19.39 3.99
CA ASP A 125 18.31 -20.58 3.27
C ASP A 125 17.14 -21.58 3.27
N GLY A 126 16.23 -21.36 2.31
CA GLY A 126 15.19 -22.30 1.96
C GLY A 126 15.84 -23.45 1.21
N GLU A 127 15.97 -24.57 1.91
CA GLU A 127 16.33 -25.90 1.45
C GLU A 127 16.03 -26.13 -0.05
N GLU A 128 17.09 -26.09 -0.85
CA GLU A 128 17.08 -26.53 -2.24
C GLU A 128 16.86 -28.05 -2.26
N LYS A 129 15.62 -28.48 -2.52
CA LYS A 129 15.35 -29.89 -2.85
C LYS A 129 16.05 -30.21 -4.17
N THR A 130 17.20 -30.87 -4.06
CA THR A 130 17.87 -31.59 -5.14
C THR A 130 16.87 -32.52 -5.84
N ARG A 131 16.54 -32.22 -7.09
CA ARG A 131 15.97 -33.23 -8.01
C ARG A 131 17.16 -33.97 -8.61
N GLU A 132 17.32 -35.22 -8.19
CA GLU A 132 18.28 -36.14 -8.79
C GLU A 132 17.95 -36.32 -10.27
N GLU A 133 19.00 -36.20 -11.10
CA GLU A 133 18.98 -36.47 -12.53
C GLU A 133 19.00 -37.99 -12.73
N GLU A 134 17.91 -38.57 -13.24
CA GLU A 134 17.98 -39.92 -13.82
C GLU A 134 18.47 -39.81 -15.27
N GLN A 135 19.72 -40.22 -15.46
CA GLN A 135 20.30 -40.53 -16.77
C GLN A 135 19.63 -41.79 -17.33
N GLY A 136 18.81 -41.61 -18.37
CA GLY A 136 18.25 -42.69 -19.19
C GLY A 136 18.87 -42.68 -20.58
N ASP A 137 19.61 -43.75 -20.86
CA ASP A 137 20.35 -44.06 -22.08
C ASP A 137 19.47 -44.17 -23.35
N GLU A 138 20.12 -43.92 -24.48
CA GLU A 138 19.60 -43.68 -25.83
C GLU A 138 19.32 -44.99 -26.59
N GLN A 139 18.15 -45.15 -27.24
CA GLN A 139 18.05 -45.80 -28.57
C GLN A 139 16.68 -45.71 -29.27
N ARG A 140 16.71 -44.98 -30.40
CA ARG A 140 16.18 -45.29 -31.75
C ARG A 140 14.66 -45.51 -31.97
N GLY A 141 14.08 -44.67 -32.83
CA GLY A 141 12.81 -44.96 -33.52
C GLY A 141 12.31 -43.81 -34.40
N GLU A 142 12.77 -43.77 -35.65
CA GLU A 142 12.28 -42.93 -36.75
C GLU A 142 10.78 -43.20 -37.07
N GLN A 143 9.96 -42.15 -37.20
CA GLN A 143 8.91 -41.97 -38.24
C GLN A 143 8.04 -40.74 -37.94
N GLY A 144 7.95 -39.83 -38.91
CA GLY A 144 7.33 -38.52 -38.74
C GLY A 144 5.82 -38.43 -38.94
N ARG A 145 5.29 -37.22 -38.74
CA ARG A 145 4.23 -36.58 -39.56
C ARG A 145 3.93 -35.18 -39.02
N GLU A 146 3.62 -34.30 -39.97
CA GLU A 146 3.30 -32.89 -39.82
C GLU A 146 2.01 -32.61 -39.02
N ARG A 147 1.93 -31.43 -38.39
CA ARG A 147 0.90 -30.37 -38.54
C ARG A 147 1.00 -29.32 -37.42
N GLY A 148 0.88 -28.03 -37.80
CA GLY A 148 0.88 -26.87 -36.89
C GLY A 148 -0.50 -26.60 -36.23
N PRO A 149 -0.87 -25.32 -36.01
CA PRO A 149 -0.74 -24.56 -34.77
C PRO A 149 -2.10 -24.27 -34.09
N GLN A 150 -2.09 -23.68 -32.87
CA GLN A 150 -3.09 -22.76 -32.23
C GLN A 150 -3.16 -23.03 -30.71
N ASP A 151 -2.84 -22.04 -29.88
CA ASP A 151 -3.73 -21.04 -29.24
C ASP A 151 -4.58 -21.64 -28.11
N GLY A 152 -4.56 -20.98 -26.95
CA GLY A 152 -5.15 -21.47 -25.72
C GLY A 152 -4.73 -20.67 -24.49
N SER A 153 -5.15 -19.41 -24.45
CA SER A 153 -5.27 -18.60 -23.24
C SER A 153 -5.89 -19.39 -22.08
N GLN A 154 -5.23 -19.44 -20.93
CA GLN A 154 -5.80 -20.00 -19.71
C GLN A 154 -6.01 -18.91 -18.65
N ASP A 155 -7.30 -18.63 -18.49
CA ASP A 155 -8.04 -18.00 -17.41
C ASP A 155 -7.54 -18.45 -16.02
N LEU A 156 -7.10 -17.49 -15.19
CA LEU A 156 -6.83 -17.74 -13.77
C LEU A 156 -8.06 -17.28 -12.97
N GLY A 157 -8.92 -18.24 -12.68
CA GLY A 157 -10.07 -18.11 -11.80
C GLY A 157 -9.65 -17.67 -10.39
N VAL A 158 -10.25 -16.58 -9.93
CA VAL A 158 -10.18 -16.10 -8.55
C VAL A 158 -11.25 -16.84 -7.75
N GLU A 159 -10.84 -17.77 -6.89
CA GLU A 159 -11.73 -18.37 -5.89
C GLU A 159 -11.89 -17.40 -4.71
N GLN A 160 -13.13 -16.95 -4.49
CA GLN A 160 -13.53 -16.19 -3.31
C GLN A 160 -13.86 -17.18 -2.19
N GLU A 161 -13.16 -17.08 -1.05
CA GLU A 161 -13.62 -17.70 0.19
C GLU A 161 -14.44 -16.71 1.02
N GLU A 162 -15.71 -17.09 1.22
CA GLU A 162 -16.70 -16.50 2.11
C GLU A 162 -16.28 -16.63 3.59
N LEU A 163 -16.15 -15.49 4.29
CA LEU A 163 -15.98 -15.46 5.74
C LEU A 163 -17.34 -15.27 6.43
N GLY A 164 -17.76 -16.35 7.09
CA GLY A 164 -19.02 -16.47 7.82
C GLY A 164 -19.15 -15.59 9.06
N LYS A 165 -20.40 -15.18 9.28
CA LYS A 165 -20.93 -14.44 10.45
C LYS A 165 -20.73 -15.22 11.75
N LYS A 166 -20.28 -14.53 12.81
CA LYS A 166 -20.62 -14.86 14.20
C LYS A 166 -21.07 -13.61 14.97
N LYS A 167 -22.27 -13.72 15.54
CA LYS A 167 -22.94 -12.80 16.47
C LYS A 167 -22.44 -13.09 17.89
N GLU A 168 -22.15 -12.06 18.67
CA GLU A 168 -22.25 -12.04 20.15
C GLU A 168 -22.65 -10.60 20.56
N THR A 169 -23.94 -10.34 20.80
CA THR A 169 -24.62 -10.24 22.11
C THR A 169 -24.16 -9.11 23.02
N GLU A 170 -24.96 -8.06 22.96
CA GLU A 170 -25.16 -6.94 23.87
C GLU A 170 -25.29 -7.38 25.35
N LYS A 171 -24.57 -6.68 26.24
CA LYS A 171 -24.81 -6.72 27.69
C LYS A 171 -24.90 -5.30 28.23
N GLU A 172 -26.12 -4.94 28.56
CA GLU A 172 -26.55 -3.74 29.26
C GLU A 172 -25.89 -3.67 30.65
N GLY A 173 -25.19 -2.56 30.93
CA GLY A 173 -24.44 -2.33 32.17
C GLY A 173 -24.69 -0.92 32.70
N ARG A 174 -25.75 -0.79 33.47
CA ARG A 174 -26.24 0.40 34.18
C ARG A 174 -25.32 0.73 35.36
N GLY A 175 -24.79 1.95 35.46
CA GLY A 175 -24.07 2.44 36.65
C GLY A 175 -23.49 3.84 36.46
N LYS A 176 -24.28 4.88 36.70
CA LYS A 176 -24.31 5.71 37.93
C LYS A 176 -23.36 6.92 37.85
N ILE A 177 -23.98 8.05 37.54
CA ILE A 177 -23.47 9.41 37.72
C ILE A 177 -23.28 9.71 39.22
N GLU A 178 -22.08 10.13 39.65
CA GLU A 178 -21.90 10.81 40.95
C GLU A 178 -20.89 11.97 40.88
N ALA A 179 -21.41 13.13 41.31
CA ALA A 179 -20.78 14.23 42.02
C ALA A 179 -19.61 15.03 41.40
N VAL A 180 -20.02 16.14 40.78
CA VAL A 180 -19.30 17.40 40.75
C VAL A 180 -18.97 17.85 42.18
N THR A 181 -17.68 18.05 42.50
CA THR A 181 -17.26 18.94 43.58
C THR A 181 -16.12 19.84 43.10
N THR A 182 -16.49 21.07 42.76
CA THR A 182 -15.59 22.21 42.58
C THR A 182 -15.02 22.58 43.94
N THR A 183 -13.70 22.49 44.11
CA THR A 183 -12.99 23.20 45.19
C THR A 183 -12.17 24.32 44.59
N ALA A 184 -12.70 25.53 44.71
CA ALA A 184 -12.00 26.77 44.37
C ALA A 184 -10.92 27.03 45.44
N SER A 185 -9.66 27.02 45.02
CA SER A 185 -8.54 27.38 45.88
C SER A 185 -8.34 28.90 45.90
N LYS A 186 -8.20 29.42 47.12
CA LYS A 186 -8.12 30.81 47.59
C LYS A 186 -7.34 31.77 46.70
N ARG A 187 -7.98 32.91 46.35
CA ARG A 187 -7.30 34.18 46.07
C ARG A 187 -6.74 34.76 47.37
N LYS A 188 -5.49 35.20 47.29
CA LYS A 188 -4.73 35.89 48.32
C LYS A 188 -4.53 37.34 47.86
N THR A 189 -5.24 38.30 48.45
CA THR A 189 -4.85 39.72 48.39
C THR A 189 -5.53 40.50 49.52
N LYS A 190 -4.68 40.93 50.46
CA LYS A 190 -4.61 42.21 51.19
C LYS A 190 -5.90 42.91 51.59
#